data_AF-A0A2V3ZU11-F1
#
_entry.id   AF-A0A2V3ZU11-F1
#
_cell.length_a   1.000
_cell.length_b   1.000
_cell.length_c   1.000
_cell.angle_alpha   90.00
_cell.angle_beta   90.00
_cell.angle_gamma   90.00
#
_symmetry.space_group_name_H-M   'P 1'
#
loop_
_entity.id
_entity.type
_entity.pdbx_description
1 polymer ?
#
loop_
_entity_poly.entity_id
_entity_poly.type
_entity_poly.pdbx_seq_one_letter_code
_entity_poly.pdbx_strand_id
1 'polypeptide(L)'
;MKEAYQINKVYSLILILAGAFGFIARYYEIGDWQFTALIPLFFGVILFFCTPGIRKENAAIGHVAALLTSLLVITAVVMLSKGIFGDAGWGRKQWIFLVVILGGIWSLRSQINYFKAQRRRKAAQAKS
;
A
#
# COMPACT_ATOMS: atom_id res chain seq x y z
N MET A 1 14.55 1.28 11.31
CA MET A 1 14.30 2.62 10.69
C MET A 1 14.47 2.59 9.17
N LYS A 2 15.63 2.16 8.66
CA LYS A 2 15.87 2.03 7.20
C LYS A 2 14.89 1.06 6.53
N GLU A 3 14.53 -0.03 7.22
CA GLU A 3 13.61 -1.05 6.69
C GLU A 3 12.20 -0.49 6.39
N ALA A 4 11.59 0.29 7.30
CA ALA A 4 10.26 0.87 7.05
C ALA A 4 10.25 1.88 5.90
N TYR A 5 11.31 2.67 5.78
CA TYR A 5 11.51 3.57 4.65
C TYR A 5 11.64 2.79 3.33
N GLN A 6 12.48 1.76 3.29
CA GLN A 6 12.71 0.95 2.09
C GLN A 6 11.46 0.18 1.69
N ILE A 7 10.78 -0.45 2.65
CA ILE A 7 9.56 -1.23 2.39
C ILE A 7 8.42 -0.32 1.90
N ASN A 8 8.23 0.86 2.49
CA ASN A 8 7.20 1.80 2.02
C ASN A 8 7.51 2.33 0.61
N LYS A 9 8.79 2.56 0.29
CA LYS A 9 9.22 2.97 -1.05
C LYS A 9 8.99 1.86 -2.09
N VAL A 10 9.32 0.62 -1.74
CA VAL A 10 9.09 -0.53 -2.63
C VAL A 10 7.60 -0.75 -2.83
N TYR A 11 6.81 -0.70 -1.76
CA TYR A 11 5.37 -0.90 -1.83
C TYR A 11 4.65 0.20 -2.63
N SER A 12 5.02 1.46 -2.45
CA SER A 12 4.50 2.56 -3.28
C SER A 12 4.83 2.38 -4.77
N LEU A 13 6.04 1.90 -5.10
CA LEU A 13 6.40 1.60 -6.48
C LEU A 13 5.58 0.45 -7.06
N ILE A 14 5.35 -0.62 -6.28
CA ILE A 14 4.49 -1.75 -6.68
C ILE A 14 3.07 -1.26 -6.97
N LEU A 15 2.51 -0.38 -6.13
CA LEU A 15 1.18 0.19 -6.32
C LEU A 15 1.07 1.04 -7.60
N ILE A 16 2.09 1.86 -7.89
CA ILE A 16 2.16 2.66 -9.12
C ILE A 16 2.20 1.73 -10.34
N LEU A 17 3.10 0.75 -10.35
CA LEU A 17 3.25 -0.18 -11.47
C LEU A 17 1.98 -1.03 -11.65
N ALA A 18 1.39 -1.54 -10.57
CA ALA A 18 0.17 -2.33 -10.60
C ALA A 18 -1.04 -1.53 -11.12
N GLY A 19 -1.19 -0.27 -10.69
CA GLY A 19 -2.28 0.59 -11.16
C GLY A 19 -2.12 0.99 -12.63
N ALA A 20 -0.91 1.38 -13.05
CA ALA A 20 -0.61 1.69 -14.45
C ALA A 20 -0.83 0.46 -15.35
N PHE A 21 -0.30 -0.70 -14.94
CA PHE A 21 -0.47 -1.95 -15.68
C PHE A 21 -1.95 -2.37 -15.74
N GLY A 22 -2.68 -2.28 -14.64
CA GLY A 22 -4.11 -2.59 -14.59
C GLY A 22 -4.94 -1.73 -15.55
N PHE A 23 -4.60 -0.44 -15.67
CA PHE A 23 -5.25 0.49 -16.59
C PHE A 23 -4.94 0.17 -18.06
N ILE A 24 -3.66 0.01 -18.41
CA ILE A 24 -3.24 -0.28 -19.80
C ILE A 24 -3.75 -1.65 -20.25
N ALA A 25 -3.63 -2.67 -19.39
CA ALA A 25 -4.05 -4.03 -19.73
C ALA A 25 -5.58 -4.14 -19.91
N ARG A 26 -6.36 -3.35 -19.16
CA ARG A 26 -7.82 -3.25 -19.34
C ARG A 26 -8.18 -2.61 -20.68
N TYR A 27 -7.49 -1.54 -21.04
CA TYR A 27 -7.69 -0.86 -22.32
C TYR A 27 -7.36 -1.79 -23.50
N TYR A 28 -6.27 -2.55 -23.43
CA TYR A 28 -5.86 -3.44 -24.52
C TYR A 28 -6.79 -4.66 -24.71
N GLU A 29 -7.36 -5.21 -23.63
CA GLU A 29 -8.25 -6.37 -23.74
C GLU A 29 -9.69 -6.03 -24.12
N ILE A 30 -10.23 -4.90 -23.64
CA ILE A 30 -11.67 -4.62 -23.69
C ILE A 30 -11.96 -3.27 -24.37
N GLY A 31 -10.94 -2.47 -24.69
CA GLY A 31 -11.08 -1.15 -25.31
C GLY A 31 -11.66 -0.08 -24.37
N ASP A 32 -11.81 -0.39 -23.08
CA ASP A 32 -12.52 0.43 -22.09
C ASP A 32 -11.54 1.13 -21.12
N TRP A 33 -11.74 2.43 -20.93
CA TRP A 33 -10.93 3.27 -20.06
C TRP A 33 -11.50 3.27 -18.64
N GLN A 34 -11.09 2.31 -17.82
CA GLN A 34 -11.48 2.26 -16.41
C GLN A 34 -10.57 3.08 -15.51
N PHE A 35 -10.96 4.33 -15.26
CA PHE A 35 -10.23 5.23 -14.35
C PHE A 35 -10.12 4.71 -12.92
N THR A 36 -11.00 3.80 -12.50
CA THR A 36 -10.93 3.15 -11.17
C THR A 36 -9.66 2.31 -10.99
N ALA A 37 -9.02 1.85 -12.07
CA ALA A 37 -7.73 1.17 -12.01
C ALA A 37 -6.57 2.09 -11.58
N LEU A 38 -6.72 3.42 -11.69
CA LEU A 38 -5.71 4.39 -11.24
C LEU A 38 -5.75 4.62 -9.73
N ILE A 39 -6.77 4.15 -9.00
CA ILE A 39 -6.86 4.29 -7.55
C ILE A 39 -5.57 3.79 -6.85
N PRO A 40 -5.10 2.54 -7.05
CA PRO A 40 -3.85 2.08 -6.47
C PRO A 40 -2.64 2.92 -6.90
N LEU A 41 -2.59 3.43 -8.14
CA LEU A 41 -1.52 4.32 -8.59
C LEU A 41 -1.52 5.65 -7.82
N PHE A 42 -2.68 6.26 -7.64
CA PHE A 42 -2.84 7.51 -6.88
C PHE A 42 -2.39 7.33 -5.43
N PHE A 43 -2.83 6.27 -4.76
CA PHE A 43 -2.37 5.96 -3.40
C PHE A 43 -0.87 5.64 -3.34
N GLY A 44 -0.33 4.96 -4.36
CA GLY A 44 1.11 4.70 -4.48
C GLY A 44 1.92 6.00 -4.52
N VAL A 45 1.49 6.99 -5.30
CA VAL A 45 2.13 8.32 -5.35
C VAL A 45 2.07 9.01 -3.98
N ILE A 46 0.92 9.01 -3.30
CA ILE A 46 0.80 9.62 -1.96
C ILE A 46 1.74 8.92 -0.96
N LEU A 47 1.76 7.58 -0.93
CA LEU A 47 2.66 6.82 -0.06
C LEU A 47 4.13 7.10 -0.37
N PHE A 48 4.48 7.29 -1.64
CA PHE A 48 5.82 7.69 -2.05
C PHE A 48 6.21 9.04 -1.43
N PHE A 49 5.34 10.04 -1.47
CA PHE A 49 5.56 11.33 -0.82
C PHE A 49 5.58 11.27 0.72
N CYS A 50 4.85 10.33 1.34
CA CYS A 50 4.93 10.10 2.78
C CYS A 50 6.26 9.45 3.22
N THR A 51 6.96 8.78 2.31
CA THR A 51 8.22 8.05 2.57
C THR A 51 9.32 8.92 3.23
N PRO A 52 9.66 10.13 2.73
CA PRO A 52 10.59 11.02 3.41
C PRO A 52 10.08 11.53 4.77
N GLY A 53 8.76 11.64 4.96
CA GLY A 53 8.16 12.01 6.25
C GLY A 53 8.35 10.93 7.32
N ILE A 54 8.28 9.65 6.95
CA ILE A 54 8.63 8.51 7.82
C ILE A 54 10.13 8.56 8.18
N ARG A 55 10.99 8.96 7.24
CA ARG A 55 12.44 9.11 7.50
C ARG A 55 12.76 10.21 8.51
N LYS A 56 11.98 11.29 8.52
CA LYS A 56 12.14 12.45 9.43
C LYS A 56 11.54 12.23 10.83
N GLU A 57 11.20 10.99 11.17
CA GLU A 57 10.59 10.60 12.45
C GLU A 57 9.24 11.28 12.80
N ASN A 58 8.55 11.88 11.82
CA ASN A 58 7.31 12.59 12.08
C ASN A 58 6.17 11.59 12.35
N ALA A 59 5.71 11.53 13.61
CA ALA A 59 4.67 10.61 14.05
C ALA A 59 3.36 10.77 13.27
N ALA A 60 2.99 12.01 12.91
CA ALA A 60 1.76 12.29 12.18
C ALA A 60 1.80 11.69 10.76
N ILE A 61 2.88 11.94 10.01
CA ILE A 61 3.02 11.43 8.63
C ILE A 61 3.10 9.91 8.60
N GLY A 62 3.78 9.31 9.57
CA GLY A 62 3.78 7.85 9.72
C GLY A 62 2.37 7.30 9.93
N HIS A 63 1.56 7.94 10.78
CA HIS A 63 0.20 7.48 11.08
C HIS A 63 -0.72 7.61 9.85
N VAL A 64 -0.62 8.73 9.14
CA VAL A 64 -1.34 8.94 7.87
C VAL A 64 -0.97 7.86 6.86
N ALA A 65 0.32 7.55 6.69
CA ALA A 65 0.76 6.49 5.78
C ALA A 65 0.21 5.10 6.15
N ALA A 66 0.15 4.80 7.45
CA ALA A 66 -0.40 3.54 7.96
C ALA A 66 -1.92 3.44 7.79
N LEU A 67 -2.64 4.52 8.04
CA LEU A 67 -4.08 4.59 7.76
C LEU A 67 -4.35 4.42 6.26
N LEU A 68 -3.58 5.09 5.40
CA LEU A 68 -3.70 4.96 3.95
C LEU A 68 -3.47 3.52 3.47
N THR A 69 -2.41 2.88 3.98
CA THR A 69 -2.07 1.50 3.62
C THR A 69 -3.14 0.53 4.14
N SER A 70 -3.68 0.77 5.34
CA SER A 70 -4.75 -0.06 5.90
C SER A 70 -6.04 0.04 5.08
N LEU A 71 -6.42 1.26 4.70
CA LEU A 71 -7.56 1.51 3.83
C LEU A 71 -7.40 0.76 2.50
N LEU A 72 -6.22 0.85 1.88
CA LEU A 72 -5.89 0.16 0.63
C LEU A 72 -6.05 -1.35 0.76
N VAL A 73 -5.46 -1.96 1.79
CA VAL A 73 -5.56 -3.41 2.03
C VAL A 73 -7.02 -3.83 2.21
N ILE A 74 -7.80 -3.09 3.00
CA ILE A 74 -9.23 -3.38 3.19
C ILE A 74 -9.98 -3.32 1.86
N THR A 75 -9.81 -2.25 1.09
CA THR A 75 -10.45 -2.13 -0.23
C THR A 75 -10.03 -3.23 -1.20
N ALA A 76 -8.75 -3.61 -1.22
CA ALA A 76 -8.24 -4.68 -2.07
C ALA A 76 -8.82 -6.04 -1.68
N VAL A 77 -8.95 -6.34 -0.38
CA VAL A 77 -9.59 -7.56 0.11
C VAL A 77 -11.07 -7.60 -0.28
N VAL A 78 -11.81 -6.51 -0.08
CA VAL A 78 -13.24 -6.44 -0.46
C VAL A 78 -13.43 -6.65 -1.95
N MET A 79 -12.61 -6.02 -2.79
CA MET A 79 -12.66 -6.18 -4.25
C MET A 79 -12.27 -7.60 -4.68
N LEU A 80 -11.26 -8.20 -4.05
CA LEU A 80 -10.88 -9.59 -4.30
C LEU A 80 -12.01 -10.56 -3.94
N SER A 81 -12.65 -10.39 -2.78
CA SER A 81 -13.80 -11.21 -2.38
C SER A 81 -14.95 -11.08 -3.38
N LYS A 82 -15.30 -9.85 -3.79
CA LYS A 82 -16.32 -9.64 -4.83
C LYS A 82 -15.96 -10.34 -6.15
N GLY A 83 -14.70 -10.28 -6.57
CA GLY A 83 -14.24 -10.95 -7.77
C GLY A 83 -14.27 -12.48 -7.67
N ILE A 84 -13.96 -13.06 -6.51
CA ILE A 84 -14.00 -14.52 -6.30
C ILE A 84 -15.44 -15.05 -6.25
N PHE A 85 -16.36 -14.32 -5.62
CA PHE A 85 -17.76 -14.75 -5.50
C PHE A 85 -18.61 -14.41 -6.73
N GLY A 86 -18.22 -13.39 -7.51
CA GLY A 86 -18.98 -12.88 -8.66
C GLY A 86 -18.50 -13.37 -10.02
N ASP A 87 -17.20 -13.57 -10.20
CA ASP A 87 -16.62 -14.05 -11.46
C ASP A 87 -16.10 -15.49 -11.28
N ALA A 88 -16.60 -16.44 -12.08
CA ALA A 88 -16.24 -17.86 -11.99
C ALA A 88 -14.79 -18.19 -12.44
N GLY A 89 -13.97 -17.18 -12.76
CA GLY A 89 -12.63 -17.35 -13.32
C GLY A 89 -11.56 -16.62 -12.51
N TRP A 90 -10.52 -17.33 -12.12
CA TRP A 90 -9.31 -16.74 -11.55
C TRP A 90 -8.49 -16.08 -12.66
N GLY A 91 -8.62 -14.77 -12.81
CA GLY A 91 -7.96 -13.99 -13.84
C GLY A 91 -6.86 -13.07 -13.32
N ARG A 92 -6.33 -12.24 -14.22
CA ARG A 92 -5.29 -11.24 -13.94
C ARG A 92 -5.65 -10.31 -12.78
N LYS A 93 -6.92 -9.93 -12.66
CA LYS A 93 -7.40 -9.01 -11.61
C LYS A 93 -7.15 -9.59 -10.22
N GLN A 94 -7.47 -10.87 -9.98
CA GLN A 94 -7.23 -11.52 -8.69
C GLN A 94 -5.73 -11.56 -8.34
N TRP A 95 -4.86 -11.85 -9.31
CA TRP A 95 -3.40 -11.84 -9.10
C TRP A 95 -2.87 -10.47 -8.69
N ILE A 96 -3.31 -9.40 -9.36
CA ILE A 96 -2.91 -8.03 -9.01
C ILE A 96 -3.36 -7.70 -7.57
N PHE A 97 -4.61 -8.01 -7.20
CA PHE A 97 -5.10 -7.76 -5.85
C PHE A 97 -4.33 -8.54 -4.79
N LEU A 98 -3.96 -9.80 -5.05
CA LEU A 98 -3.15 -10.59 -4.12
C LEU A 98 -1.77 -9.98 -3.89
N VAL A 99 -1.09 -9.53 -4.95
CA VAL A 99 0.21 -8.85 -4.81
C VAL A 99 0.07 -7.57 -3.98
N VAL A 100 -0.99 -6.79 -4.23
CA VAL A 100 -1.28 -5.56 -3.49
C VAL A 100 -1.56 -5.83 -2.00
N ILE A 101 -2.31 -6.90 -1.69
CA ILE A 101 -2.64 -7.31 -0.31
C ILE A 101 -1.37 -7.79 0.41
N LEU A 102 -0.60 -8.70 -0.20
CA LEU A 102 0.61 -9.25 0.40
C LEU A 102 1.65 -8.15 0.65
N GLY A 103 1.87 -7.28 -0.33
CA GLY A 103 2.75 -6.11 -0.16
C GLY A 103 2.23 -5.15 0.91
N GLY A 104 0.92 -4.97 1.01
CA GLY A 104 0.29 -4.08 1.98
C GLY A 104 0.42 -4.58 3.41
N ILE A 105 0.19 -5.89 3.62
CA ILE A 105 0.43 -6.54 4.92
C ILE A 105 1.90 -6.40 5.33
N TRP A 106 2.83 -6.58 4.39
CA TRP A 106 4.25 -6.43 4.65
C TRP A 106 4.61 -4.98 5.04
N SER A 107 4.08 -4.00 4.31
CA SER A 107 4.24 -2.57 4.60
C SER A 107 3.67 -2.19 5.96
N LEU A 108 2.45 -2.64 6.30
CA LEU A 108 1.80 -2.40 7.59
C LEU A 108 2.60 -2.96 8.76
N ARG A 109 3.09 -4.21 8.63
CA ARG A 109 3.93 -4.83 9.66
C ARG A 109 5.17 -3.98 9.94
N SER A 110 5.78 -3.44 8.88
CA SER A 110 6.95 -2.57 8.99
C SER A 110 6.63 -1.24 9.66
N GLN A 111 5.52 -0.60 9.30
CA GLN A 111 5.04 0.65 9.92
C GLN A 111 4.68 0.45 11.40
N ILE A 112 4.04 -0.65 11.78
CA ILE A 112 3.76 -1.00 13.19
C ILE A 112 5.04 -1.14 14.00
N ASN A 113 6.04 -1.84 13.45
CA ASN A 113 7.34 -2.00 14.09
C ASN A 113 8.05 -0.65 14.29
N TYR A 114 7.92 0.25 13.30
CA TYR A 114 8.41 1.62 13.41
C TYR A 114 7.76 2.37 14.58
N PHE A 115 6.43 2.31 14.76
CA PHE A 115 5.78 2.97 15.89
C PHE A 115 6.16 2.37 17.25
N LYS A 116 6.34 1.05 17.33
CA LYS A 116 6.81 0.39 18.57
C LYS A 116 8.23 0.87 18.91
N ALA A 117 9.12 0.96 17.92
CA ALA A 117 10.47 1.46 18.11
C ALA A 117 10.47 2.94 18.56
N GLN A 118 9.62 3.78 17.97
CA GLN A 118 9.49 5.18 18.35
C GLN A 118 9.04 5.35 19.82
N ARG A 119 8.05 4.56 20.27
CA ARG A 119 7.60 4.57 21.68
C ARG A 119 8.70 4.12 22.65
N ARG A 120 9.44 3.07 22.31
CA ARG A 120 10.54 2.55 23.14
C ARG A 120 11.65 3.59 23.33
N ARG A 121 11.98 4.38 22.30
CA ARG A 121 13.00 5.45 22.39
C ARG A 121 12.55 6.61 23.26
N LYS A 122 11.28 7.04 23.13
CA LYS A 122 10.72 8.08 24.01
C LYS A 122 10.74 7.66 25.49
N ALA A 123 10.44 6.39 25.77
CA ALA A 123 10.50 5.86 27.13
C ALA A 123 11.93 5.74 27.69
N ALA A 124 12.93 5.49 26.83
CA ALA A 124 14.34 5.47 27.24
C ALA A 124 14.90 6.88 27.49
N GLN A 125 14.50 7.87 26.69
CA GLN A 125 14.90 9.28 26.90
C GLN A 125 14.27 9.89 28.16
N ALA A 126 13.07 9.46 28.55
CA ALA A 126 12.43 9.90 29.80
C ALA A 126 13.03 9.27 31.07
N LYS A 127 13.92 8.27 30.93
CA LYS A 127 14.63 7.60 32.04
C LYS A 127 16.10 8.01 32.17
N SER A 128 16.59 8.83 31.24
CA SER A 128 17.94 9.42 31.25
C SER A 128 17.87 10.86 31.76
#